data_AF-A0AAV2ANX0-F1
#
_entry.id   AF-A0AAV2ANX0-F1
#
_cell.length_a   1.000
_cell.length_b   1.000
_cell.length_c   1.000
_cell.angle_alpha   90.00
_cell.angle_beta   90.00
_cell.angle_gamma   90.00
#
_symmetry.space_group_name_H-M   'P 1'
#
loop_
_entity.id
_entity.type
_entity.pdbx_description
1 polymer ?
#
loop_
_entity_poly.entity_id
_entity_poly.type
_entity_poly.pdbx_seq_one_letter_code
_entity_poly.pdbx_strand_id
1 'polypeptide(L)'
;MAEHHHQRKRLLQDFLIPSLDNETFKEKLYWVDRQMGVFRILWKHQSSSHFRSEDSEVYKQWAIAKRLWNPYNKKAHTMAKQRLRAALLKLKHVRCIKRDSQYREYQIDISPDETYATHTPTDNFVTTWPYPPHRQSSNDTDESDQSLDYSYEDYLESDEFIDQFLRSNLMSL
;
A
#
# COMPACT_ATOMS: atom_id res chain seq x y z
N MET A 1 31.61 -5.38 -18.73
CA MET A 1 30.13 -5.38 -18.69
C MET A 1 29.74 -5.05 -17.26
N ALA A 2 29.08 -3.91 -17.01
CA ALA A 2 28.78 -3.49 -15.65
C ALA A 2 27.65 -4.33 -15.05
N GLU A 3 27.96 -5.13 -14.04
CA GLU A 3 26.96 -5.79 -13.20
C GLU A 3 26.18 -4.71 -12.45
N HIS A 4 24.97 -4.43 -12.91
CA HIS A 4 24.04 -3.62 -12.14
C HIS A 4 23.60 -4.41 -10.91
N HIS A 5 24.29 -4.22 -9.79
CA HIS A 5 23.80 -4.65 -8.49
C HIS A 5 22.44 -4.00 -8.24
N HIS A 6 21.41 -4.85 -8.24
CA HIS A 6 20.01 -4.44 -8.08
C HIS A 6 19.75 -4.08 -6.63
N GLN A 7 19.94 -2.81 -6.27
CA GLN A 7 19.55 -2.34 -4.95
C GLN A 7 18.02 -2.34 -4.84
N ARG A 8 17.48 -3.23 -3.99
CA ARG A 8 16.05 -3.24 -3.69
C ARG A 8 15.69 -1.93 -2.98
N LYS A 9 14.98 -1.04 -3.68
CA LYS A 9 14.43 0.17 -3.06
C LYS A 9 13.43 -0.18 -1.96
N ARG A 10 13.65 0.39 -0.79
CA ARG A 10 12.84 0.33 0.43
C ARG A 10 11.85 1.48 0.42
N LEU A 11 10.57 1.19 0.69
CA LEU A 11 9.51 2.18 0.58
C LEU A 11 9.74 3.38 1.50
N LEU A 12 10.05 3.13 2.78
CA LEU A 12 10.14 4.22 3.74
C LEU A 12 11.42 5.06 3.53
N GLN A 13 12.57 4.40 3.59
CA GLN A 13 13.89 5.05 3.59
C GLN A 13 14.29 5.63 2.23
N ASP A 14 13.97 4.95 1.13
CA ASP A 14 14.46 5.35 -0.19
C ASP A 14 13.40 6.10 -1.03
N PHE A 15 12.16 6.22 -0.53
CA PHE A 15 11.06 6.89 -1.24
C PHE A 15 10.26 7.85 -0.33
N LEU A 16 9.53 7.36 0.67
CA LEU A 16 8.61 8.20 1.44
C LEU A 16 9.32 9.31 2.22
N ILE A 17 10.31 8.99 3.06
CA ILE A 17 10.98 9.99 3.88
C ILE A 17 11.64 11.07 3.00
N PRO A 18 12.45 10.73 1.99
CA PRO A 18 13.00 11.75 1.09
C PRO A 18 11.93 12.56 0.37
N SER A 19 10.84 11.94 -0.08
CA SER A 19 9.75 12.66 -0.77
C SER A 19 8.96 13.57 0.16
N LEU A 20 8.79 13.19 1.43
CA LEU A 20 8.14 13.99 2.45
C LEU A 20 9.04 15.17 2.88
N ASP A 21 10.33 14.92 3.06
CA ASP A 21 11.31 15.93 3.48
C ASP A 21 11.56 17.00 2.42
N ASN A 22 11.56 16.59 1.15
CA ASN A 22 11.72 17.49 0.02
C ASN A 22 10.39 18.04 -0.51
N GLU A 23 9.26 17.75 0.15
CA GLU A 23 7.91 18.16 -0.27
C GLU A 23 7.59 17.86 -1.75
N THR A 24 8.13 16.76 -2.28
CA THR A 24 8.17 16.48 -3.73
C THR A 24 6.78 16.43 -4.35
N PHE A 25 5.78 15.99 -3.58
CA PHE A 25 4.41 15.81 -4.05
C PHE A 25 3.41 16.80 -3.44
N LYS A 26 3.87 17.77 -2.63
CA LYS A 26 3.06 18.81 -2.00
C LYS A 26 1.84 18.21 -1.29
N GLU A 27 0.64 18.71 -1.57
CA GLU A 27 -0.65 18.29 -0.96
C GLU A 27 -0.96 16.79 -1.10
N LYS A 28 -0.28 16.07 -2.00
CA LYS A 28 -0.52 14.63 -2.22
C LYS A 28 0.27 13.74 -1.25
N LEU A 29 1.39 14.22 -0.73
CA LEU A 29 2.20 13.52 0.27
C LEU A 29 3.01 14.54 1.06
N TYR A 30 2.68 14.73 2.33
CA TYR A 30 3.31 15.73 3.18
C TYR A 30 3.28 15.34 4.67
N TRP A 31 4.20 15.91 5.44
CA TRP A 31 4.20 15.80 6.90
C TRP A 31 3.04 16.60 7.49
N VAL A 32 2.20 15.95 8.30
CA VAL A 32 1.21 16.64 9.15
C VAL A 32 1.90 17.08 10.44
N ASP A 33 2.69 16.18 11.02
CA ASP A 33 3.58 16.46 12.14
C ASP A 33 4.86 15.65 11.96
N ARG A 34 5.95 16.32 11.60
CA ARG A 34 7.24 15.66 11.40
C ARG A 34 7.81 15.09 12.69
N GLN A 35 7.64 15.76 13.83
CA GLN A 35 8.22 15.34 15.10
C GLN A 35 7.54 14.07 15.61
N MET A 36 6.22 13.97 15.43
CA MET A 36 5.44 12.79 15.77
C MET A 36 5.46 11.69 14.69
N GLY A 37 6.16 11.91 13.58
CA GLY A 37 6.23 10.98 12.44
C GLY A 37 4.91 10.81 11.70
N VAL A 38 4.01 11.79 11.78
CA VAL A 38 2.69 11.74 11.15
C VAL A 38 2.74 12.37 9.77
N PHE A 39 2.41 11.59 8.75
CA PHE A 39 2.29 12.06 7.37
C PHE A 39 0.91 11.74 6.79
N ARG A 40 0.52 12.53 5.79
CA ARG A 40 -0.72 12.34 5.05
C ARG A 40 -0.40 12.04 3.60
N ILE A 41 -1.16 11.11 3.02
CA ILE A 41 -1.11 10.76 1.61
C ILE A 41 -2.51 10.87 1.01
N LEU A 42 -2.63 11.46 -0.18
CA LEU A 42 -3.87 11.46 -0.95
C LEU A 42 -4.24 10.01 -1.28
N TRP A 43 -5.53 9.68 -1.24
CA TRP A 43 -6.09 8.33 -1.35
C TRP A 43 -7.44 8.25 -2.06
N LYS A 44 -7.69 9.20 -2.96
CA LYS A 44 -8.94 9.31 -3.72
C LYS A 44 -9.27 8.02 -4.50
N HIS A 45 -10.56 7.73 -4.61
CA HIS A 45 -11.05 6.63 -5.44
C HIS A 45 -10.96 7.00 -6.93
N GLN A 46 -10.61 6.03 -7.78
CA GLN A 46 -10.42 6.28 -9.22
C GLN A 46 -11.74 6.58 -9.95
N SER A 47 -12.87 6.03 -9.46
CA SER A 47 -14.21 6.33 -9.99
C SER A 47 -14.78 7.67 -9.53
N SER A 48 -14.06 8.42 -8.67
CA SER A 48 -14.50 9.76 -8.29
C SER A 48 -14.48 10.68 -9.51
N SER A 49 -15.59 11.38 -9.76
CA SER A 49 -15.75 12.36 -10.87
C SER A 49 -14.68 13.46 -10.88
N HIS A 50 -14.05 13.71 -9.73
CA HIS A 50 -12.98 14.70 -9.57
C HIS A 50 -11.57 14.10 -9.61
N PHE A 51 -11.40 12.81 -9.90
CA PHE A 51 -10.09 12.16 -9.94
C PHE A 51 -9.28 12.64 -11.15
N ARG A 52 -8.06 13.13 -10.89
CA ARG A 52 -7.10 13.51 -11.93
C ARG A 52 -5.97 12.50 -11.97
N SER A 53 -5.36 12.29 -13.14
CA SER A 53 -4.19 11.39 -13.26
C SER A 53 -3.07 11.77 -12.27
N GLU A 54 -2.91 13.07 -12.05
CA GLU A 54 -2.00 13.68 -11.08
C GLU A 54 -2.22 13.21 -9.63
N ASP A 55 -3.45 12.82 -9.25
CA ASP A 55 -3.78 12.36 -7.89
C ASP A 55 -3.09 11.04 -7.56
N SER A 56 -2.73 10.26 -8.58
CA SER A 56 -2.03 8.99 -8.46
C SER A 56 -0.51 9.10 -8.50
N GLU A 57 0.03 10.32 -8.62
CA GLU A 57 1.44 10.54 -8.94
C GLU A 57 2.38 9.93 -7.89
N VAL A 58 2.00 9.96 -6.60
CA VAL A 58 2.79 9.32 -5.52
C VAL A 58 2.92 7.82 -5.77
N TYR A 59 1.82 7.13 -6.08
CA TYR A 59 1.83 5.69 -6.30
C TYR A 59 2.56 5.31 -7.58
N LYS A 60 2.35 6.11 -8.62
CA LYS A 60 3.02 5.96 -9.92
C LYS A 60 4.53 6.09 -9.77
N GLN A 61 5.02 7.12 -9.08
CA GLN A 61 6.46 7.29 -8.84
C GLN A 61 7.06 6.15 -8.02
N TRP A 62 6.33 5.62 -7.04
CA TRP A 62 6.76 4.40 -6.34
C TRP A 62 6.85 3.20 -7.29
N ALA A 63 5.84 2.99 -8.15
CA ALA A 63 5.86 1.91 -9.13
C ALA A 63 7.00 2.06 -10.15
N ILE A 64 7.30 3.29 -10.59
CA ILE A 64 8.46 3.60 -11.45
C ILE A 64 9.77 3.30 -10.70
N ALA A 65 9.88 3.71 -9.45
CA ALA A 65 11.05 3.44 -8.60
C ALA A 65 11.30 1.93 -8.43
N LYS A 66 10.23 1.12 -8.47
CA LYS A 66 10.30 -0.35 -8.46
C LYS A 66 10.37 -0.99 -9.85
N ARG A 67 10.36 -0.21 -10.93
CA ARG A 67 10.29 -0.67 -12.33
C ARG A 67 9.08 -1.56 -12.64
N LEU A 68 7.97 -1.31 -11.93
CA LEU A 68 6.70 -2.03 -12.07
C LEU A 68 5.62 -1.20 -12.78
N TRP A 69 5.97 0.00 -13.23
CA TRP A 69 5.08 0.87 -13.98
C TRP A 69 5.03 0.46 -15.45
N ASN A 70 3.81 0.27 -15.98
CA ASN A 70 3.57 0.03 -17.38
C ASN A 70 2.55 1.05 -17.90
N PRO A 71 2.96 2.05 -18.71
CA PRO A 71 2.06 3.09 -19.20
C PRO A 71 0.99 2.58 -20.17
N TYR A 72 1.19 1.40 -20.78
CA TYR A 72 0.24 0.81 -21.75
C TYR A 72 -0.88 0.03 -21.06
N ASN A 73 -0.78 -0.23 -19.75
CA ASN A 73 -1.79 -0.95 -19.01
C ASN A 73 -2.84 0.03 -18.43
N LYS A 74 -4.10 -0.14 -18.83
CA LYS A 74 -5.22 0.67 -18.32
C LYS A 74 -5.38 0.59 -16.79
N LYS A 75 -5.00 -0.54 -16.17
CA LYS A 75 -5.05 -0.75 -14.71
C LYS A 75 -3.77 -0.33 -13.98
N ALA A 76 -2.81 0.34 -14.66
CA ALA A 76 -1.51 0.66 -14.07
C ALA A 76 -1.61 1.51 -12.79
N HIS A 77 -2.54 2.46 -12.75
CA HIS A 77 -2.78 3.32 -11.59
C HIS A 77 -3.33 2.52 -10.40
N THR A 78 -4.33 1.68 -10.63
CA THR A 78 -4.93 0.78 -9.62
C THR A 78 -3.87 -0.17 -9.06
N MET A 79 -3.07 -0.81 -9.93
CA MET A 79 -1.98 -1.69 -9.52
C MET A 79 -0.89 -0.95 -8.73
N ALA A 80 -0.56 0.28 -9.12
CA ALA A 80 0.40 1.11 -8.40
C ALA A 80 -0.08 1.44 -6.98
N LYS A 81 -1.36 1.82 -6.83
CA LYS A 81 -2.01 2.08 -5.53
C LYS A 81 -1.98 0.83 -4.65
N GLN A 82 -2.39 -0.33 -5.18
CA GLN A 82 -2.37 -1.61 -4.46
C GLN A 82 -0.96 -1.99 -4.00
N ARG A 83 0.06 -1.81 -4.84
CA ARG A 83 1.45 -2.08 -4.50
C ARG A 83 1.97 -1.17 -3.41
N LEU A 84 1.64 0.12 -3.46
CA LEU A 84 2.02 1.05 -2.38
C LEU A 84 1.35 0.61 -1.07
N ARG A 85 0.05 0.31 -1.11
CA ARG A 85 -0.71 -0.14 0.05
C ARG A 85 -0.09 -1.38 0.68
N ALA A 86 0.17 -2.43 -0.11
CA ALA A 86 0.78 -3.66 0.36
C ALA A 86 2.20 -3.43 0.92
N ALA A 87 2.96 -2.49 0.35
CA ALA A 87 4.26 -2.12 0.88
C ALA A 87 4.14 -1.37 2.22
N LEU A 88 3.16 -0.47 2.39
CA LEU A 88 2.87 0.19 3.67
C LEU A 88 2.44 -0.82 4.75
N LEU A 89 1.55 -1.76 4.41
CA LEU A 89 1.09 -2.83 5.31
C LEU A 89 2.23 -3.72 5.84
N LYS A 90 3.32 -3.87 5.07
CA LYS A 90 4.49 -4.67 5.47
C LYS A 90 5.45 -3.96 6.41
N LEU A 91 5.34 -2.63 6.56
CA LEU A 91 6.22 -1.87 7.44
C LEU A 91 5.75 -2.01 8.88
N LYS A 92 6.57 -2.63 9.73
CA LYS A 92 6.23 -2.87 11.15
C LYS A 92 6.10 -1.58 11.97
N HIS A 93 6.89 -0.56 11.62
CA HIS A 93 6.94 0.75 12.29
C HIS A 93 6.09 1.80 11.59
N VAL A 94 5.14 1.41 10.71
CA VAL A 94 4.20 2.35 10.09
C VAL A 94 2.79 1.87 10.30
N ARG A 95 1.97 2.72 10.92
CA ARG A 95 0.57 2.42 11.24
C ARG A 95 -0.36 3.45 10.64
N CYS A 96 -1.48 3.01 10.07
CA CYS A 96 -2.53 3.91 9.60
C CYS A 96 -3.34 4.40 10.82
N ILE A 97 -3.40 5.71 11.01
CA ILE A 97 -4.11 6.34 12.14
C ILE A 97 -5.48 6.90 11.74
N LYS A 98 -5.65 7.30 10.47
CA LYS A 98 -6.92 7.83 9.97
C LYS A 98 -7.18 7.40 8.53
N ARG A 99 -8.42 7.00 8.27
CA ARG A 99 -8.93 6.68 6.93
C ARG A 99 -10.07 7.62 6.57
N ASP A 100 -9.85 8.49 5.58
CA ASP A 100 -10.88 9.37 5.02
C ASP A 100 -11.34 8.82 3.65
N SER A 101 -12.28 9.45 2.96
CA SER A 101 -12.56 9.18 1.55
C SER A 101 -11.44 9.68 0.63
N GLN A 102 -10.79 10.80 0.99
CA GLN A 102 -9.80 11.46 0.14
C GLN A 102 -8.37 11.27 0.57
N TYR A 103 -8.10 11.07 1.87
CA TYR A 103 -6.74 11.00 2.41
C TYR A 103 -6.57 9.82 3.38
N ARG A 104 -5.33 9.40 3.57
CA ARG A 104 -4.93 8.50 4.65
C ARG A 104 -3.84 9.19 5.46
N GLU A 105 -3.92 9.06 6.78
CA GLU A 105 -2.84 9.47 7.67
C GLU A 105 -2.16 8.24 8.24
N TYR A 106 -0.84 8.32 8.26
CA TYR A 106 0.03 7.29 8.77
C TYR A 106 0.98 7.90 9.78
N GLN A 107 1.30 7.12 10.80
CA GLN A 107 2.31 7.45 11.78
C GLN A 107 3.47 6.47 11.63
N ILE A 108 4.68 7.02 11.59
CA ILE A 108 5.92 6.28 11.68
C ILE A 108 6.34 6.27 13.14
N ASP A 109 6.66 5.10 13.67
CA ASP A 109 7.21 4.98 15.02
C ASP A 109 8.66 5.46 14.99
N ILE A 110 8.85 6.76 15.19
CA ILE A 110 10.17 7.36 15.40
C ILE A 110 10.54 7.08 16.86
N SER A 111 11.00 5.85 17.14
CA SER A 111 11.62 5.58 18.43
C SER A 111 12.83 6.52 18.58
N PRO A 112 12.96 7.27 19.69
CA PRO A 112 14.09 8.15 19.91
C PRO A 112 15.44 7.41 20.02
N ASP A 113 15.43 6.07 20.12
CA ASP A 113 16.64 5.24 20.23
C ASP A 113 17.08 4.55 18.92
N GLU A 114 16.27 4.56 17.85
CA GLU A 114 16.67 3.99 16.56
C GLU A 114 17.12 5.09 15.59
N THR A 115 18.32 5.62 15.84
CA THR A 115 19.10 6.15 14.72
C THR A 115 19.25 5.04 13.69
N TYR A 116 18.93 5.32 12.42
CA TYR A 116 18.85 4.38 11.29
C TYR A 116 20.15 3.58 11.01
N ALA A 117 20.56 2.71 11.93
CA ALA A 117 21.71 1.84 11.83
C ALA A 117 21.29 0.48 11.26
N THR A 118 21.44 0.34 9.94
CA THR A 118 22.03 -0.84 9.30
C THR A 118 21.71 -2.22 9.89
N HIS A 119 20.45 -2.69 9.85
CA HIS A 119 20.19 -4.12 10.06
C HIS A 119 20.48 -4.91 8.77
N THR A 120 21.51 -5.74 8.83
CA THR A 120 21.91 -6.72 7.81
C THR A 120 20.85 -7.81 7.62
N PRO A 121 20.66 -8.35 6.41
CA PRO A 121 19.67 -9.39 6.15
C PRO A 121 20.21 -10.76 6.58
N THR A 122 19.65 -11.33 7.64
CA THR A 122 19.85 -12.76 7.93
C THR A 122 18.81 -13.55 7.14
N ASP A 123 19.28 -14.05 5.99
CA ASP A 123 18.67 -15.10 5.19
C ASP A 123 18.54 -16.38 6.02
N ASN A 124 17.41 -17.09 5.93
CA ASN A 124 17.22 -18.48 6.37
C ASN A 124 15.88 -19.02 5.84
N PHE A 125 15.89 -19.53 4.62
CA PHE A 125 14.86 -20.40 4.05
C PHE A 125 15.11 -21.87 4.46
N VAL A 126 14.14 -22.55 5.09
CA VAL A 126 13.92 -24.00 4.91
C VAL A 126 12.41 -24.27 4.92
N THR A 127 11.92 -24.83 3.82
CA THR A 127 10.52 -25.17 3.55
C THR A 127 10.35 -26.68 3.51
N THR A 128 9.41 -27.23 4.28
CA THR A 128 8.75 -28.51 3.98
C THR A 128 7.31 -28.46 4.50
N TRP A 129 6.34 -28.36 3.58
CA TRP A 129 4.89 -28.39 3.86
C TRP A 129 4.28 -29.71 3.38
N PRO A 130 3.42 -30.37 4.18
CA PRO A 130 2.47 -31.36 3.68
C PRO A 130 1.07 -30.75 3.59
N TYR A 131 0.44 -30.78 2.41
CA TYR A 131 -0.99 -30.48 2.22
C TYR A 131 -1.87 -31.53 2.91
N PRO A 132 -3.05 -31.14 3.45
CA PRO A 132 -4.32 -31.72 2.94
C PRO A 132 -5.53 -30.75 3.09
N PRO A 133 -6.80 -31.17 2.92
CA PRO A 133 -7.48 -31.42 1.65
C PRO A 133 -8.78 -30.59 1.49
N HIS A 134 -9.45 -30.78 0.36
CA HIS A 134 -10.71 -30.15 -0.11
C HIS A 134 -11.78 -29.82 0.95
N ARG A 135 -12.36 -28.61 0.82
CA ARG A 135 -13.54 -28.12 1.56
C ARG A 135 -14.82 -28.37 0.74
N GLN A 136 -15.80 -29.03 1.33
CA GLN A 136 -17.16 -29.19 0.80
C GLN A 136 -18.02 -27.94 1.04
N SER A 137 -18.99 -27.80 0.13
CA SER A 137 -20.01 -26.76 -0.02
C SER A 137 -21.02 -26.71 1.12
N SER A 138 -21.51 -25.52 1.44
CA SER A 138 -22.92 -25.30 1.85
C SER A 138 -23.27 -23.82 1.70
N ASN A 139 -24.30 -23.58 0.88
CA ASN A 139 -25.05 -22.32 0.76
C ASN A 139 -25.78 -22.01 2.06
N ASP A 140 -26.00 -20.72 2.34
CA ASP A 140 -27.32 -20.20 2.66
C ASP A 140 -27.34 -18.67 2.45
N THR A 141 -28.35 -18.24 1.71
CA THR A 141 -28.70 -16.87 1.34
C THR A 141 -29.58 -16.27 2.43
N ASP A 142 -29.37 -14.99 2.77
CA ASP A 142 -30.47 -14.12 3.18
C ASP A 142 -30.22 -12.67 2.72
N GLU A 143 -31.27 -12.08 2.15
CA GLU A 143 -31.32 -10.81 1.44
C GLU A 143 -31.93 -9.75 2.37
N SER A 144 -31.29 -8.58 2.52
CA SER A 144 -32.00 -7.34 2.88
C SER A 144 -31.25 -6.10 2.38
N ASP A 145 -31.64 -5.69 1.18
CA ASP A 145 -31.89 -4.33 0.70
C ASP A 145 -31.26 -3.11 1.41
N GLN A 146 -30.34 -2.44 0.70
CA GLN A 146 -30.34 -0.99 0.49
C GLN A 146 -29.43 -0.65 -0.70
N SER A 147 -30.02 -0.64 -1.89
CA SER A 147 -29.38 -0.37 -3.18
C SER A 147 -28.93 1.10 -3.32
N LEU A 148 -27.73 1.41 -2.82
CA LEU A 148 -26.85 2.31 -3.57
C LEU A 148 -26.28 1.48 -4.72
N ASP A 149 -26.26 2.05 -5.93
CA ASP A 149 -25.61 1.47 -7.12
C ASP A 149 -24.09 1.40 -6.88
N TYR A 150 -23.69 0.42 -6.06
CA TYR A 150 -22.32 0.08 -5.75
C TYR A 150 -22.00 -1.16 -6.57
N SER A 151 -21.37 -0.94 -7.72
CA SER A 151 -20.94 -2.02 -8.60
C SER A 151 -20.10 -3.03 -7.83
N TYR A 152 -20.29 -4.34 -8.08
CA TYR A 152 -19.45 -5.40 -7.50
C TYR A 152 -17.96 -5.19 -7.81
N GLU A 153 -17.65 -4.59 -8.96
CA GLU A 153 -16.29 -4.18 -9.31
C GLU A 153 -15.77 -3.07 -8.38
N ASP A 154 -16.62 -2.12 -7.97
CA ASP A 154 -16.27 -1.10 -6.98
C ASP A 154 -16.09 -1.71 -5.57
N TYR A 155 -16.81 -2.78 -5.23
CA TYR A 155 -16.59 -3.53 -3.98
C TYR A 155 -15.25 -4.29 -3.98
N LEU A 156 -14.90 -4.97 -5.08
CA LEU A 156 -13.60 -5.64 -5.24
C LEU A 156 -12.43 -4.65 -5.27
N GLU A 157 -12.68 -3.44 -5.77
CA GLU A 157 -11.73 -2.32 -5.74
C GLU A 157 -11.77 -1.54 -4.41
N SER A 158 -12.74 -1.85 -3.54
CA SER A 158 -12.89 -1.15 -2.27
C SER A 158 -11.68 -1.37 -1.38
N ASP A 159 -11.28 -0.29 -0.70
CA ASP A 159 -10.15 -0.33 0.20
C ASP A 159 -10.38 -1.32 1.36
N GLU A 160 -11.62 -1.57 1.76
CA GLU A 160 -11.97 -2.45 2.87
C GLU A 160 -11.85 -3.93 2.49
N PHE A 161 -12.39 -4.31 1.32
CA PHE A 161 -12.19 -5.65 0.77
C PHE A 161 -10.71 -5.94 0.52
N ILE A 162 -9.97 -4.99 -0.07
CA ILE A 162 -8.53 -5.17 -0.32
C ILE A 162 -7.75 -5.24 1.00
N ASP A 163 -8.10 -4.45 2.03
CA ASP A 163 -7.47 -4.58 3.35
C ASP A 163 -7.77 -5.94 3.99
N GLN A 164 -9.01 -6.39 3.96
CA GLN A 164 -9.41 -7.67 4.53
C GLN A 164 -8.77 -8.82 3.78
N PHE A 165 -8.72 -8.78 2.45
CA PHE A 165 -8.09 -9.77 1.60
C PHE A 165 -6.57 -9.81 1.78
N LEU A 166 -5.91 -8.65 1.88
CA LEU A 166 -4.48 -8.61 2.16
C LEU A 166 -4.18 -9.08 3.58
N ARG A 167 -4.99 -8.71 4.58
CA ARG A 167 -4.81 -9.15 5.98
C ARG A 167 -5.11 -10.63 6.16
N SER A 168 -6.17 -11.17 5.56
CA SER A 168 -6.51 -12.59 5.65
C SER A 168 -5.44 -13.46 4.98
N ASN A 169 -4.82 -12.97 3.90
CA ASN A 169 -3.67 -13.61 3.27
C ASN A 169 -2.32 -13.32 3.97
N LEU A 170 -2.23 -12.31 4.85
CA LEU A 170 -1.03 -12.03 5.68
C LEU A 170 -1.06 -12.70 7.06
N MET A 171 -2.25 -13.01 7.59
CA MET A 171 -2.45 -13.62 8.93
C MET A 171 -2.60 -15.15 8.88
N SER A 172 -2.33 -15.75 7.72
CA SER A 172 -2.20 -17.21 7.55
C SER A 172 -0.78 -17.62 7.15
N LEU A 173 0.23 -16.94 7.69
CA LEU A 173 1.65 -17.32 7.61
C LEU A 173 2.32 -17.20 8.98
#